data_AF-A0A371P5N9-F1
#
_entry.id   AF-A0A371P5N9-F1
#
_cell.length_a   1.000
_cell.length_b   1.000
_cell.length_c   1.000
_cell.angle_alpha   90.00
_cell.angle_beta   90.00
_cell.angle_gamma   90.00
#
_symmetry.space_group_name_H-M   'P 1'
#
loop_
_entity.id
_entity.type
_entity.pdbx_description
1 polymer ?
#
loop_
_entity_poly.entity_id
_entity_poly.type
_entity_poly.pdbx_seq_one_letter_code
_entity_poly.pdbx_strand_id
1 'polypeptide(L)'
;MKIKAFIFIAIGLLAAAYWYSQWDGTPGPLPDKQSIIHAIDRMSNEIKVKQLAAIEQLDSRHIFVPFISLYGEHGMSFWKWEQKEWKLIRIDNNGMPHIWKLDGKDPAKHVVVYHADPKDEIEKLTFYLLRNRNAYFHSGQYFYVPRVQLELPISIGEKNYGAIPFPEEWLQLMESDRKQSQPLGNAMHSMFSGQQRSTMYVGYQPHYRGGRAPEGRGSYSKSGGADVTFIPIINESELERPRPFP
;
A
#
# COMPACT_ATOMS: atom_id res chain seq x y z
N MET A 1 0.02 -21.47 -52.46
CA MET A 1 -0.89 -20.57 -51.70
C MET A 1 -1.48 -21.18 -50.43
N LYS A 2 -1.97 -22.44 -50.45
CA LYS A 2 -2.64 -23.07 -49.29
C LYS A 2 -1.78 -23.22 -48.02
N ILE A 3 -0.49 -23.56 -48.16
CA ILE A 3 0.43 -23.72 -47.01
C ILE A 3 0.64 -22.40 -46.27
N LYS A 4 0.81 -21.29 -47.00
CA LYS A 4 0.96 -19.95 -46.38
C LYS A 4 -0.30 -19.56 -45.62
N ALA A 5 -1.49 -19.82 -46.18
CA ALA A 5 -2.76 -19.57 -45.49
C ALA A 5 -2.89 -20.43 -44.21
N PHE A 6 -2.47 -21.69 -44.24
CA PHE A 6 -2.48 -22.57 -43.07
C PHE A 6 -1.53 -22.07 -41.96
N ILE A 7 -0.34 -21.59 -42.33
CA ILE A 7 0.62 -20.99 -41.39
C ILE A 7 0.04 -19.71 -40.75
N PHE A 8 -0.58 -18.82 -41.54
CA PHE A 8 -1.21 -17.61 -41.00
C PHE A 8 -2.36 -17.93 -40.04
N ILE A 9 -3.19 -18.92 -40.34
CA ILE A 9 -4.27 -19.37 -39.45
C ILE A 9 -3.68 -19.96 -38.15
N ALA A 10 -2.65 -20.79 -38.24
CA ALA A 10 -1.99 -21.36 -37.07
C ALA A 10 -1.37 -20.28 -36.16
N ILE A 11 -0.69 -19.29 -36.75
CA ILE A 11 -0.13 -18.14 -36.01
C ILE A 11 -1.26 -17.32 -35.35
N GLY A 12 -2.37 -17.09 -36.06
CA GLY A 12 -3.53 -16.38 -35.53
C GLY A 12 -4.17 -17.10 -34.33
N LEU A 13 -4.32 -18.44 -34.40
CA LEU A 13 -4.84 -19.25 -33.31
C LEU A 13 -3.90 -19.26 -32.09
N LEU A 14 -2.59 -19.35 -32.31
CA LEU A 14 -1.60 -19.29 -31.24
C LEU A 14 -1.60 -17.90 -30.58
N ALA A 15 -1.69 -16.82 -31.36
CA ALA A 15 -1.80 -15.47 -30.82
C ALA A 15 -3.09 -15.28 -30.02
N ALA A 16 -4.23 -15.78 -30.52
CA ALA A 16 -5.50 -15.71 -29.81
C ALA A 16 -5.50 -16.54 -28.51
N ALA A 17 -4.93 -17.75 -28.53
CA ALA A 17 -4.79 -18.59 -27.35
C ALA A 17 -3.86 -17.94 -26.30
N TYR A 18 -2.77 -17.31 -26.76
CA TYR A 18 -1.88 -16.54 -25.90
C TYR A 18 -2.59 -15.33 -25.28
N TRP A 19 -3.30 -14.52 -26.07
CA TRP A 19 -4.08 -13.40 -25.55
C TRP A 19 -5.15 -13.84 -24.55
N TYR A 20 -5.86 -14.93 -24.84
CA TYR A 20 -6.89 -15.47 -23.96
C TYR A 20 -6.33 -16.03 -22.64
N SER A 21 -5.10 -16.54 -22.64
CA SER A 21 -4.44 -17.03 -21.42
C SER A 21 -3.97 -15.89 -20.52
N GLN A 22 -3.63 -14.74 -21.09
CA GLN A 22 -3.27 -13.53 -20.34
C GLN A 22 -4.48 -12.72 -19.85
N TRP A 23 -5.71 -13.09 -20.27
CA TRP A 23 -6.90 -12.37 -19.87
C TRP A 23 -7.43 -12.85 -18.51
N ASP A 24 -7.45 -11.93 -17.54
CA ASP A 24 -7.91 -12.21 -16.18
C ASP A 24 -9.42 -12.48 -16.06
N GLY A 25 -10.19 -12.26 -17.12
CA GLY A 25 -11.65 -12.40 -17.08
C GLY A 25 -12.35 -11.34 -16.24
N THR A 26 -13.66 -11.49 -16.09
CA THR A 26 -14.47 -10.71 -15.15
C THR A 26 -14.40 -11.33 -13.76
N PRO A 27 -14.28 -10.51 -12.70
CA PRO A 27 -14.31 -10.99 -11.32
C PRO A 27 -15.52 -11.88 -11.02
N GLY A 28 -15.25 -13.06 -10.47
CA GLY A 28 -16.26 -13.97 -9.96
C GLY A 28 -16.79 -13.56 -8.59
N PRO A 29 -17.72 -14.34 -8.00
CA PRO A 29 -18.19 -14.10 -6.64
C PRO A 29 -17.03 -14.11 -5.65
N LEU A 30 -17.18 -13.37 -4.54
CA LEU A 30 -16.20 -13.35 -3.47
C LEU A 30 -16.00 -14.77 -2.90
N PRO A 31 -14.77 -15.14 -2.50
CA PRO A 31 -14.52 -16.42 -1.87
C PRO A 31 -15.27 -16.50 -0.53
N ASP A 32 -15.78 -17.68 -0.20
CA ASP A 32 -16.44 -17.90 1.08
C ASP A 32 -15.42 -17.91 2.24
N LYS A 33 -15.93 -17.78 3.47
CA LYS A 33 -15.10 -17.68 4.67
C LYS A 33 -14.18 -18.90 4.86
N GLN A 34 -14.65 -20.11 4.57
CA GLN A 34 -13.86 -21.33 4.76
C GLN A 34 -12.74 -21.40 3.72
N SER A 35 -13.03 -21.08 2.46
CA SER A 35 -12.01 -20.99 1.40
C SER A 35 -10.91 -19.99 1.73
N ILE A 36 -11.27 -18.81 2.27
CA ILE A 36 -10.30 -17.80 2.74
C ILE A 36 -9.41 -18.36 3.85
N ILE A 37 -10.02 -18.94 4.90
CA ILE A 37 -9.29 -19.52 6.04
C ILE A 37 -8.32 -20.60 5.55
N HIS A 38 -8.79 -21.52 4.72
CA HIS A 38 -7.96 -22.60 4.16
C HIS A 38 -6.81 -22.09 3.31
N ALA A 39 -7.00 -21.03 2.53
CA ALA A 39 -5.93 -20.44 1.73
C ALA A 39 -4.84 -19.79 2.62
N ILE A 40 -5.25 -19.06 3.66
CA ILE A 40 -4.33 -18.43 4.61
C ILE A 40 -3.51 -19.49 5.34
N ASP A 41 -4.20 -20.51 5.90
CA ASP A 41 -3.58 -21.61 6.62
C ASP A 41 -2.63 -22.46 5.77
N ARG A 42 -2.86 -22.52 4.45
CA ARG A 42 -2.00 -23.24 3.49
C ARG A 42 -0.76 -22.43 3.12
N MET A 43 -0.89 -21.11 3.01
CA MET A 43 0.20 -20.24 2.60
C MET A 43 1.25 -20.04 3.70
N SER A 44 0.84 -20.12 4.98
CA SER A 44 1.77 -20.04 6.11
C SER A 44 1.49 -21.15 7.13
N ASN A 45 2.54 -21.88 7.51
CA ASN A 45 2.46 -22.85 8.60
C ASN A 45 2.47 -22.18 9.98
N GLU A 46 2.99 -20.96 10.07
CA GLU A 46 3.12 -20.19 11.30
C GLU A 46 1.80 -19.50 11.69
N ILE A 47 0.98 -19.16 10.68
CA ILE A 47 -0.27 -18.43 10.87
C ILE A 47 -1.42 -19.42 10.71
N LYS A 48 -2.23 -19.56 11.76
CA LYS A 48 -3.49 -20.30 11.72
C LYS A 48 -4.63 -19.39 12.06
N VAL A 49 -5.64 -19.31 11.21
CA VAL A 49 -6.75 -18.37 11.38
C VAL A 49 -7.77 -18.94 12.37
N LYS A 50 -8.05 -18.17 13.43
CA LYS A 50 -9.17 -18.45 14.35
C LYS A 50 -10.48 -17.99 13.75
N GLN A 51 -10.51 -16.75 13.27
CA GLN A 51 -11.69 -16.11 12.71
C GLN A 51 -11.31 -14.94 11.80
N LEU A 52 -12.18 -14.66 10.83
CA LEU A 52 -12.10 -13.45 10.01
C LEU A 52 -12.81 -12.31 10.74
N ALA A 53 -12.21 -11.12 10.78
CA ALA A 53 -12.84 -9.93 11.33
C ALA A 53 -13.82 -9.32 10.31
N ALA A 54 -13.45 -9.31 9.03
CA ALA A 54 -14.30 -8.87 7.92
C ALA A 54 -13.81 -9.42 6.57
N ILE A 55 -14.64 -9.23 5.54
CA ILE A 55 -14.26 -9.37 4.14
C ILE A 55 -14.60 -8.03 3.47
N GLU A 56 -13.60 -7.19 3.23
CA GLU A 56 -13.78 -5.86 2.64
C GLU A 56 -13.39 -5.88 1.17
N GLN A 57 -14.39 -5.75 0.29
CA GLN A 57 -14.14 -5.56 -1.13
C GLN A 57 -13.73 -4.11 -1.39
N LEU A 58 -12.49 -3.90 -1.85
CA LEU A 58 -11.93 -2.56 -2.08
C LEU A 58 -12.31 -2.02 -3.46
N ASP A 59 -12.32 -2.92 -4.45
CA ASP A 59 -12.81 -2.66 -5.80
C ASP A 59 -13.28 -3.98 -6.44
N SER A 60 -13.50 -3.99 -7.75
CA SER A 60 -13.95 -5.20 -8.44
C SER A 60 -12.93 -6.35 -8.40
N ARG A 61 -11.64 -6.09 -8.15
CA ARG A 61 -10.53 -7.05 -8.26
C ARG A 61 -9.68 -7.20 -7.00
N HIS A 62 -9.99 -6.50 -5.91
CA HIS A 62 -9.19 -6.53 -4.69
C HIS A 62 -10.07 -6.70 -3.45
N ILE A 63 -9.64 -7.63 -2.57
CA ILE A 63 -10.30 -7.89 -1.29
C ILE A 63 -9.26 -7.79 -0.18
N PHE A 64 -9.59 -7.00 0.84
CA PHE A 64 -8.87 -6.91 2.09
C PHE A 64 -9.60 -7.74 3.15
N VAL A 65 -8.87 -8.64 3.81
CA VAL A 65 -9.45 -9.53 4.81
C VAL A 65 -8.61 -9.49 6.08
N PRO A 66 -9.01 -8.68 7.09
CA PRO A 66 -8.43 -8.74 8.42
C PRO A 66 -8.88 -10.01 9.14
N PHE A 67 -7.96 -10.64 9.86
CA PHE A 67 -8.20 -11.90 10.58
C PHE A 67 -7.51 -11.91 11.94
N ILE A 68 -7.97 -12.79 12.83
CA ILE A 68 -7.35 -13.04 14.13
C ILE A 68 -6.78 -14.45 14.10
N SER A 69 -5.50 -14.61 14.44
CA SER A 69 -4.83 -15.90 14.48
C SER A 69 -5.27 -16.73 15.70
N LEU A 70 -5.00 -18.04 15.71
CA LEU A 70 -5.22 -18.91 16.88
C LEU A 70 -4.41 -18.45 18.10
N TYR A 71 -3.27 -17.79 17.86
CA TYR A 71 -2.42 -17.20 18.90
C TYR A 71 -2.89 -15.80 19.33
N GLY A 72 -3.99 -15.30 18.73
CA GLY A 72 -4.58 -14.01 19.06
C GLY A 72 -3.88 -12.81 18.43
N GLU A 73 -3.08 -13.02 17.39
CA GLU A 73 -2.47 -11.95 16.62
C GLU A 73 -3.47 -11.37 15.62
N HIS A 74 -3.45 -10.05 15.46
CA HIS A 74 -4.27 -9.34 14.50
C HIS A 74 -3.53 -9.24 13.16
N GLY A 75 -3.91 -10.10 12.22
CA GLY A 75 -3.30 -10.21 10.90
C GLY A 75 -4.17 -9.64 9.78
N MET A 76 -3.60 -9.57 8.58
CA MET A 76 -4.24 -9.08 7.38
C MET A 76 -3.89 -9.98 6.20
N SER A 77 -4.86 -10.23 5.33
CA SER A 77 -4.63 -10.93 4.07
C SER A 77 -5.14 -10.11 2.89
N PHE A 78 -4.39 -10.20 1.80
CA PHE A 78 -4.55 -9.38 0.60
C PHE A 78 -4.87 -10.30 -0.57
N TRP A 79 -5.97 -10.01 -1.25
CA TRP A 79 -6.48 -10.87 -2.31
C TRP A 79 -6.67 -10.09 -3.60
N LYS A 80 -6.30 -10.70 -4.71
CA LYS A 80 -6.41 -10.13 -6.06
C LYS A 80 -7.11 -11.09 -6.99
N TRP A 81 -8.01 -10.57 -7.82
CA TRP A 81 -8.58 -11.32 -8.93
C TRP A 81 -7.60 -11.31 -10.10
N GLU A 82 -7.00 -12.45 -10.37
CA GLU A 82 -6.06 -12.65 -11.48
C GLU A 82 -6.21 -14.07 -12.03
N GLN A 83 -5.96 -14.25 -13.32
CA GLN A 83 -6.06 -15.57 -13.97
C GLN A 83 -7.42 -16.26 -13.74
N LYS A 84 -8.50 -15.47 -13.65
CA LYS A 84 -9.89 -15.94 -13.48
C LYS A 84 -10.18 -16.57 -12.11
N GLU A 85 -9.37 -16.30 -11.10
CA GLU A 85 -9.62 -16.72 -9.72
C GLU A 85 -9.19 -15.66 -8.69
N TRP A 86 -9.74 -15.75 -7.48
CA TRP A 86 -9.29 -14.95 -6.35
C TRP A 86 -8.03 -15.59 -5.76
N LYS A 87 -6.91 -14.88 -5.82
CA LYS A 87 -5.64 -15.32 -5.27
C LYS A 87 -5.24 -14.54 -4.05
N LEU A 88 -4.80 -15.27 -3.03
CA LEU A 88 -4.12 -14.72 -1.88
C LEU A 88 -2.70 -14.30 -2.29
N ILE A 89 -2.44 -12.98 -2.32
CA ILE A 89 -1.16 -12.42 -2.78
C ILE A 89 -0.18 -12.14 -1.63
N ARG A 90 -0.69 -11.89 -0.42
CA ARG A 90 0.12 -11.60 0.77
C ARG A 90 -0.67 -11.89 2.05
N ILE A 91 0.05 -12.32 3.08
CA ILE A 91 -0.39 -12.33 4.47
C ILE A 91 0.57 -11.46 5.26
N ASP A 92 0.03 -10.71 6.20
CA ASP A 92 0.75 -10.01 7.26
C ASP A 92 0.19 -10.46 8.62
N ASN A 93 1.06 -10.64 9.62
CA ASN A 93 0.68 -11.16 10.94
C ASN A 93 0.79 -10.13 12.08
N ASN A 94 1.19 -8.90 11.81
CA ASN A 94 1.39 -7.88 12.85
C ASN A 94 0.34 -6.76 12.81
N GLY A 95 -0.46 -6.69 11.74
CA GLY A 95 -1.57 -5.74 11.63
C GLY A 95 -1.13 -4.28 11.47
N MET A 96 0.18 -4.04 11.31
CA MET A 96 0.75 -2.72 11.15
C MET A 96 0.23 -2.07 9.86
N PRO A 97 0.11 -0.73 9.82
CA PRO A 97 -0.35 -0.07 8.63
C PRO A 97 0.53 -0.27 7.40
N HIS A 98 -0.11 -0.48 6.25
CA HIS A 98 0.53 -0.62 4.94
C HIS A 98 -0.19 0.25 3.90
N ILE A 99 0.53 0.67 2.87
CA ILE A 99 -0.08 1.14 1.62
C ILE A 99 -0.24 -0.06 0.70
N TRP A 100 -1.47 -0.33 0.29
CA TRP A 100 -1.73 -1.25 -0.81
C TRP A 100 -2.02 -0.45 -2.09
N LYS A 101 -1.19 -0.66 -3.11
CA LYS A 101 -1.35 -0.09 -4.44
C LYS A 101 -2.23 -1.02 -5.28
N LEU A 102 -3.51 -0.70 -5.40
CA LEU A 102 -4.46 -1.50 -6.21
C LEU A 102 -4.16 -1.34 -7.71
N ASP A 103 -3.61 -0.19 -8.09
CA ASP A 103 -2.90 0.05 -9.36
C ASP A 103 -1.56 0.72 -9.05
N GLY A 104 -0.45 0.10 -9.45
CA GLY A 104 0.89 0.64 -9.21
C GLY A 104 1.21 1.95 -9.95
N LYS A 105 0.37 2.36 -10.91
CA LYS A 105 0.56 3.59 -11.71
C LYS A 105 -0.32 4.75 -11.26
N ASP A 106 -1.42 4.49 -10.57
CA ASP A 106 -2.40 5.49 -10.18
C ASP A 106 -2.46 5.67 -8.65
N PRO A 107 -1.92 6.78 -8.11
CA PRO A 107 -2.01 7.07 -6.68
C PRO A 107 -3.43 7.14 -6.13
N ALA A 108 -4.44 7.46 -6.96
CA ALA A 108 -5.85 7.46 -6.54
C ALA A 108 -6.37 6.04 -6.24
N LYS A 109 -5.64 5.01 -6.67
CA LYS A 109 -5.88 3.60 -6.36
C LYS A 109 -5.00 3.07 -5.24
N HIS A 110 -4.37 3.95 -4.47
CA HIS A 110 -3.66 3.57 -3.25
C HIS A 110 -4.60 3.66 -2.05
N VAL A 111 -4.52 2.67 -1.16
CA VAL A 111 -5.24 2.65 0.10
C VAL A 111 -4.29 2.39 1.25
N VAL A 112 -4.52 3.04 2.39
CA VAL A 112 -3.92 2.67 3.67
C VAL A 112 -4.76 1.56 4.27
N VAL A 113 -4.15 0.42 4.56
CA VAL A 113 -4.78 -0.67 5.31
C VAL A 113 -4.17 -0.81 6.68
N TYR A 114 -4.96 -1.21 7.68
CA TYR A 114 -4.47 -1.48 9.03
C TYR A 114 -5.39 -2.47 9.75
N HIS A 115 -4.86 -3.16 10.76
CA HIS A 115 -5.62 -3.97 11.71
C HIS A 115 -4.94 -3.89 13.08
N ALA A 116 -5.31 -2.88 13.87
CA ALA A 116 -4.72 -2.63 15.19
C ALA A 116 -5.13 -3.72 16.20
N ASP A 117 -4.18 -4.22 16.98
CA ASP A 117 -4.47 -5.13 18.08
C ASP A 117 -5.09 -4.33 19.25
N PRO A 118 -6.30 -4.67 19.72
CA PRO A 118 -6.92 -3.99 20.85
C PRO A 118 -6.06 -3.98 22.13
N LYS A 119 -5.17 -4.96 22.30
CA LYS A 119 -4.22 -5.02 23.42
C LYS A 119 -3.19 -3.90 23.40
N ASP A 120 -2.98 -3.27 22.25
CA ASP A 120 -2.08 -2.13 22.15
C ASP A 120 -2.67 -0.87 22.75
N GLU A 121 -3.98 -0.85 23.01
CA GLU A 121 -4.69 0.33 23.50
C GLU A 121 -4.50 1.57 22.62
N ILE A 122 -4.32 1.37 21.30
CA ILE A 122 -4.27 2.48 20.34
C ILE A 122 -5.67 3.10 20.25
N GLU A 123 -5.78 4.40 20.53
CA GLU A 123 -7.02 5.17 20.42
C GLU A 123 -7.12 5.89 19.08
N LYS A 124 -5.98 6.25 18.50
CA LYS A 124 -5.91 6.99 17.24
C LYS A 124 -4.65 6.63 16.47
N LEU A 125 -4.78 6.47 15.15
CA LEU A 125 -3.67 6.44 14.21
C LEU A 125 -3.66 7.76 13.46
N THR A 126 -2.54 8.47 13.43
CA THR A 126 -2.38 9.64 12.56
C THR A 126 -1.42 9.28 11.44
N PHE A 127 -1.91 9.31 10.21
CA PHE A 127 -1.08 9.16 9.01
C PHE A 127 -0.60 10.52 8.53
N TYR A 128 0.59 10.58 7.96
CA TYR A 128 1.22 11.81 7.50
C TYR A 128 1.74 11.64 6.09
N LEU A 129 1.39 12.57 5.19
CA LEU A 129 2.11 12.77 3.94
C LEU A 129 3.23 13.79 4.19
N LEU A 130 4.47 13.34 4.04
CA LEU A 130 5.66 14.11 4.40
C LEU A 130 6.53 14.35 3.17
N ARG A 131 7.07 15.58 3.07
CA ARG A 131 8.19 15.92 2.20
C ARG A 131 9.18 16.72 3.03
N ASN A 132 10.42 16.25 3.08
CA ASN A 132 11.47 16.99 3.78
C ASN A 132 11.81 18.26 3.00
N ARG A 133 12.09 19.34 3.75
CA ARG A 133 12.67 20.55 3.15
C ARG A 133 14.04 20.20 2.59
N ASN A 134 14.39 20.79 1.46
CA ASN A 134 15.72 20.64 0.89
C ASN A 134 16.17 21.95 0.26
N ALA A 135 17.47 22.19 0.21
CA ALA A 135 18.05 23.32 -0.49
C ALA A 135 19.26 22.81 -1.27
N TYR A 136 19.35 23.16 -2.55
CA TYR A 136 20.49 22.76 -3.38
C TYR A 136 20.86 23.85 -4.36
N PHE A 137 22.14 23.87 -4.74
CA PHE A 137 22.68 24.77 -5.75
C PHE A 137 23.01 23.96 -7.00
N HIS A 138 22.51 24.39 -8.15
CA HIS A 138 22.78 23.73 -9.42
C HIS A 138 22.84 24.76 -10.55
N SER A 139 23.86 24.66 -11.40
CA SER A 139 24.03 25.52 -12.59
C SER A 139 23.92 27.03 -12.30
N GLY A 140 24.50 27.50 -11.19
CA GLY A 140 24.47 28.92 -10.83
C GLY A 140 23.19 29.38 -10.12
N GLN A 141 22.21 28.50 -9.92
CA GLN A 141 20.92 28.81 -9.31
C GLN A 141 20.71 28.06 -7.99
N TYR A 142 20.13 28.77 -7.01
CA TYR A 142 19.68 28.19 -5.75
C TYR A 142 18.23 27.70 -5.89
N PHE A 143 17.99 26.47 -5.47
CA PHE A 143 16.67 25.87 -5.43
C PHE A 143 16.32 25.54 -3.98
N TYR A 144 15.10 25.89 -3.60
CA TYR A 144 14.53 25.56 -2.31
C TYR A 144 13.29 24.68 -2.51
N VAL A 145 13.25 23.56 -1.82
CA VAL A 145 12.11 22.65 -1.76
C VAL A 145 11.46 22.81 -0.39
N PRO A 146 10.23 23.33 -0.31
CA PRO A 146 9.55 23.50 0.97
C PRO A 146 9.07 22.16 1.53
N ARG A 147 8.96 22.12 2.85
CA ARG A 147 8.37 21.02 3.60
C ARG A 147 6.90 20.84 3.23
N VAL A 148 6.45 19.59 3.18
CA VAL A 148 5.04 19.20 3.20
C VAL A 148 4.80 18.35 4.43
N GLN A 149 3.70 18.63 5.13
CA GLN A 149 3.18 17.81 6.22
C GLN A 149 1.66 17.93 6.22
N LEU A 150 0.97 16.91 5.73
CA LEU A 150 -0.50 16.81 5.79
C LEU A 150 -0.88 15.63 6.68
N GLU A 151 -1.85 15.83 7.56
CA GLU A 151 -2.28 14.83 8.53
C GLU A 151 -3.59 14.17 8.11
N LEU A 152 -3.71 12.87 8.39
CA LEU A 152 -4.93 12.09 8.26
C LEU A 152 -5.17 11.32 9.57
N PRO A 153 -5.91 11.92 10.52
CA PRO A 153 -6.22 11.29 11.80
C PRO A 153 -7.38 10.28 11.68
N ILE A 154 -7.20 9.09 12.25
CA ILE A 154 -8.17 8.01 12.29
C ILE A 154 -8.39 7.56 13.73
N SER A 155 -9.64 7.57 14.20
CA SER A 155 -9.98 7.08 15.53
C SER A 155 -10.16 5.56 15.50
N ILE A 156 -9.49 4.87 16.42
CA ILE A 156 -9.60 3.43 16.61
C ILE A 156 -10.68 3.20 17.66
N GLY A 157 -11.92 3.01 17.19
CA GLY A 157 -13.08 2.71 18.02
C GLY A 157 -13.35 1.20 18.07
N GLU A 158 -14.62 0.82 18.00
CA GLU A 158 -15.04 -0.59 17.97
C GLU A 158 -14.53 -1.33 16.71
N LYS A 159 -14.32 -0.60 15.61
CA LYS A 159 -13.72 -1.12 14.39
C LYS A 159 -12.22 -0.82 14.38
N ASN A 160 -11.42 -1.82 14.74
CA ASN A 160 -9.96 -1.74 14.85
C ASN A 160 -9.21 -2.07 13.55
N TYR A 161 -9.91 -2.14 12.42
CA TYR A 161 -9.34 -2.37 11.09
C TYR A 161 -9.97 -1.46 10.06
N GLY A 162 -9.28 -1.26 8.94
CA GLY A 162 -9.89 -0.63 7.79
C GLY A 162 -8.96 -0.48 6.61
N ALA A 163 -9.57 -0.14 5.48
CA ALA A 163 -8.92 0.30 4.26
C ALA A 163 -9.41 1.71 3.91
N ILE A 164 -8.49 2.67 3.83
CA ILE A 164 -8.79 4.10 3.66
C ILE A 164 -8.10 4.60 2.40
N PRO A 165 -8.83 5.14 1.41
CA PRO A 165 -8.21 5.75 0.24
C PRO A 165 -7.43 7.00 0.65
N PHE A 166 -6.42 7.35 -0.14
CA PHE A 166 -5.74 8.63 0.05
C PHE A 166 -6.73 9.78 -0.12
N PRO A 167 -6.69 10.80 0.76
CA PRO A 167 -7.57 11.95 0.63
C PRO A 167 -7.19 12.75 -0.61
N GLU A 168 -8.19 13.41 -1.21
CA GLU A 168 -8.04 14.17 -2.47
C GLU A 168 -6.90 15.19 -2.42
N GLU A 169 -6.70 15.85 -1.27
CA GLU A 169 -5.61 16.82 -1.06
C GLU A 169 -4.22 16.18 -1.20
N TRP A 170 -4.05 14.95 -0.71
CA TRP A 170 -2.79 14.20 -0.87
C TRP A 170 -2.56 13.86 -2.34
N LEU A 171 -3.62 13.41 -3.04
CA LEU A 171 -3.55 13.03 -4.46
C LEU A 171 -3.16 14.22 -5.34
N GLN A 172 -3.80 15.38 -5.12
CA GLN A 172 -3.50 16.61 -5.86
C GLN A 172 -2.05 17.06 -5.65
N LEU A 173 -1.57 16.98 -4.40
CA LEU A 173 -0.22 17.38 -4.06
C LEU A 173 0.83 16.43 -4.63
N MET A 174 0.60 15.12 -4.54
CA MET A 174 1.46 14.10 -5.14
C MET A 174 1.50 14.23 -6.67
N GLU A 175 0.37 14.51 -7.32
CA GLU A 175 0.32 14.71 -8.77
C GLU A 175 1.02 16.00 -9.20
N SER A 176 0.88 17.09 -8.43
CA SER A 176 1.61 18.33 -8.66
C SER A 176 3.12 18.12 -8.55
N ASP A 177 3.55 17.43 -7.49
CA ASP A 177 4.97 17.09 -7.27
C ASP A 177 5.51 16.20 -8.40
N ARG A 178 4.75 15.18 -8.82
CA ARG A 178 5.11 14.31 -9.95
C ARG A 178 5.30 15.10 -11.24
N LYS A 179 4.39 16.02 -11.59
CA LYS A 179 4.49 16.88 -12.78
C LYS A 179 5.72 17.78 -12.72
N GLN A 180 6.00 18.36 -11.55
CA GLN A 180 7.20 19.21 -11.35
C GLN A 180 8.50 18.39 -11.37
N SER A 181 8.45 17.13 -10.97
CA SER A 181 9.61 16.23 -10.90
C SER A 181 9.95 15.53 -12.22
N GLN A 182 9.13 15.67 -13.26
CA GLN A 182 9.47 15.13 -14.59
C GLN A 182 10.73 15.82 -15.15
N PRO A 183 11.75 15.06 -15.58
CA PRO A 183 12.96 15.66 -16.15
C PRO A 183 12.62 16.37 -17.46
N LEU A 184 13.00 17.64 -17.56
CA LEU A 184 12.86 18.48 -18.77
C LEU A 184 13.84 18.10 -19.89
N GLY A 185 14.41 16.90 -19.91
CA GLY A 185 15.54 16.58 -20.79
C GLY A 185 15.64 15.12 -21.24
N ASN A 186 16.28 14.95 -22.39
CA ASN A 186 16.52 13.69 -23.11
C ASN A 186 17.15 12.60 -22.21
N ALA A 187 17.00 11.33 -22.61
CA ALA A 187 17.42 10.12 -21.87
C ALA A 187 18.87 10.12 -21.32
N MET A 188 19.76 10.94 -21.88
CA MET A 188 21.13 11.10 -21.37
C MET A 188 21.16 11.92 -20.07
N HIS A 189 20.25 12.89 -19.89
CA HIS A 189 20.17 13.73 -18.70
C HIS A 189 19.64 12.96 -17.48
N SER A 190 18.72 12.00 -17.70
CA SER A 190 18.21 11.12 -16.64
C SER A 190 19.24 10.12 -16.11
N MET A 191 20.30 9.80 -16.88
CA MET A 191 21.38 8.91 -16.44
C MET A 191 22.39 9.61 -15.51
N PHE A 192 22.49 10.95 -15.58
CA PHE A 192 23.45 11.75 -14.79
C PHE A 192 22.78 12.69 -13.78
N SER A 193 21.46 12.79 -13.76
CA SER A 193 20.72 13.52 -12.73
C SER A 193 20.60 12.69 -11.46
N GLY A 194 21.69 12.59 -10.69
CA GLY A 194 21.70 12.03 -9.33
C GLY A 194 20.91 12.86 -8.30
N GLN A 195 20.15 13.87 -8.74
CA GLN A 195 19.29 14.66 -7.87
C GLN A 195 17.94 13.98 -7.73
N GLN A 196 17.81 13.13 -6.71
CA GLN A 196 16.51 12.77 -6.14
C GLN A 196 15.79 14.07 -5.75
N ARG A 197 14.89 14.55 -6.62
CA ARG A 197 13.88 15.54 -6.23
C ARG A 197 13.06 14.92 -5.12
N SER A 198 12.83 15.71 -4.07
CA SER A 198 12.32 15.28 -2.76
C SER A 198 11.10 14.36 -2.90
N THR A 199 11.27 13.06 -2.61
CA THR A 199 10.17 12.10 -2.71
C THR A 199 9.26 12.25 -1.50
N MET A 200 8.00 12.62 -1.75
CA MET A 200 6.97 12.51 -0.73
C MET A 200 6.88 11.06 -0.26
N TYR A 201 6.66 10.87 1.03
CA TYR A 201 6.43 9.56 1.63
C TYR A 201 5.32 9.63 2.66
N VAL A 202 4.70 8.48 2.93
CA VAL A 202 3.70 8.36 3.98
C VAL A 202 4.35 7.75 5.20
N GLY A 203 4.07 8.32 6.37
CA GLY A 203 4.42 7.78 7.67
C GLY A 203 3.20 7.72 8.59
N TYR A 204 3.29 7.06 9.73
CA TYR A 204 2.22 7.06 10.73
C TYR A 204 2.72 7.20 12.16
N GLN A 205 1.87 7.71 13.04
CA GLN A 205 2.10 7.81 14.47
C GLN A 205 0.91 7.21 15.22
N PRO A 206 1.11 6.16 16.03
CA PRO A 206 0.08 5.64 16.92
C PRO A 206 -0.04 6.50 18.18
N HIS A 207 -1.27 6.76 18.60
CA HIS A 207 -1.61 7.43 19.85
C HIS A 207 -2.28 6.41 20.77
N TYR A 208 -1.60 6.10 21.87
CA TYR A 208 -2.02 5.10 22.85
C TYR A 208 -2.82 5.73 23.98
N ARG A 209 -3.78 4.98 24.53
CA ARG A 209 -4.47 5.30 25.78
C ARG A 209 -3.41 5.41 26.88
N GLY A 210 -3.38 6.54 27.59
CA GLY A 210 -2.36 6.80 28.60
C GLY A 210 -0.99 7.25 28.08
N GLY A 211 -0.82 7.41 26.75
CA GLY A 211 0.29 8.14 26.14
C GLY A 211 1.63 7.39 26.03
N ARG A 212 1.68 6.07 26.26
CA ARG A 212 2.90 5.27 26.12
C ARG A 212 2.66 4.03 25.26
N ALA A 213 3.65 3.68 24.42
CA ALA A 213 3.63 2.45 23.67
C ALA A 213 3.83 1.24 24.60
N PRO A 214 3.23 0.08 24.31
CA PRO A 214 3.51 -1.17 25.02
C PRO A 214 5.00 -1.54 24.94
N GLU A 215 5.59 -2.01 26.05
CA GLU A 215 6.98 -2.49 26.07
C GLU A 215 7.14 -3.74 25.18
N GLY A 216 8.24 -3.81 24.42
CA GLY A 216 8.64 -5.02 23.69
C GLY A 216 8.19 -5.12 22.24
N ARG A 217 7.45 -4.15 21.68
CA ARG A 217 7.21 -4.09 20.23
C ARG A 217 8.39 -3.43 19.51
N GLY A 218 9.36 -4.25 19.14
CA GLY A 218 10.38 -3.84 18.17
C GLY A 218 9.77 -3.57 16.80
N SER A 219 10.23 -2.51 16.13
CA SER A 219 9.95 -2.25 14.70
C SER A 219 10.55 -3.36 13.85
N TYR A 220 9.82 -4.46 13.68
CA TYR A 220 10.15 -5.49 12.70
C TYR A 220 9.08 -5.51 11.63
N SER A 221 9.44 -5.10 10.41
CA SER A 221 8.69 -5.46 9.22
C SER A 221 9.66 -5.86 8.12
N LYS A 222 9.48 -7.09 7.62
CA LYS A 222 10.14 -7.61 6.43
C LYS A 222 9.60 -6.86 5.20
N SER A 223 10.48 -6.66 4.23
CA SER A 223 10.23 -6.00 2.94
C SER A 223 8.83 -6.24 2.36
N GLY A 224 8.21 -5.15 1.90
CA GLY A 224 6.96 -5.18 1.15
C GLY A 224 7.05 -6.03 -0.13
N GLY A 225 5.93 -6.63 -0.52
CA GLY A 225 5.78 -7.18 -1.88
C GLY A 225 5.62 -6.04 -2.89
N ALA A 226 5.59 -6.35 -4.19
CA ALA A 226 5.57 -5.33 -5.26
C ALA A 226 4.47 -4.26 -5.08
N ASP A 227 3.29 -4.67 -4.57
CA ASP A 227 2.11 -3.81 -4.47
C ASP A 227 1.74 -3.40 -3.04
N VAL A 228 2.39 -3.95 -2.00
CA VAL A 228 2.10 -3.65 -0.60
C VAL A 228 3.35 -3.09 0.07
N THR A 229 3.32 -1.81 0.40
CA THR A 229 4.44 -1.05 0.97
C THR A 229 4.21 -0.78 2.45
N PHE A 230 5.23 -1.01 3.28
CA PHE A 230 5.18 -0.68 4.70
C PHE A 230 5.14 0.84 4.91
N ILE A 231 4.35 1.29 5.89
CA ILE A 231 4.34 2.69 6.33
C ILE A 231 5.23 2.79 7.57
N PRO A 232 6.34 3.57 7.56
CA PRO A 232 7.18 3.74 8.74
C PRO A 232 6.45 4.47 9.87
N ILE A 233 6.78 4.08 11.12
CA ILE A 233 6.44 4.86 12.31
C ILE A 233 7.28 6.14 12.28
N ILE A 234 6.64 7.29 12.51
CA ILE A 234 7.28 8.60 12.55
C ILE A 234 7.44 9.05 13.99
N ASN A 235 8.62 9.58 14.30
CA ASN A 235 8.90 10.18 15.60
C ASN A 235 8.43 11.63 15.65
N GLU A 236 8.09 12.11 16.85
CA GLU A 236 7.68 13.50 17.06
C GLU A 236 8.75 14.50 16.57
N SER A 237 10.03 14.15 16.65
CA SER A 237 11.15 14.97 16.15
C SER A 237 11.17 15.14 14.63
N GLU A 238 10.51 14.26 13.90
CA GLU A 238 10.41 14.33 12.44
C GLU A 238 9.25 15.21 11.99
N LEU A 239 8.35 15.61 12.89
CA LEU A 239 7.21 16.48 12.63
C LEU A 239 7.56 17.96 12.87
N GLU A 240 7.07 18.85 12.01
CA GLU A 240 7.07 20.28 12.27
C GLU A 240 5.81 20.63 13.07
N ARG A 241 6.00 20.96 14.35
CA ARG A 241 4.96 21.56 15.19
C ARG A 241 5.13 23.08 15.19
N PRO A 242 4.04 23.86 15.05
CA PRO A 242 4.12 25.28 15.35
C PRO A 242 4.55 25.43 16.80
N ARG A 243 5.68 26.13 17.03
CA ARG A 243 6.06 26.47 18.41
C ARG A 243 5.00 27.42 18.95
N PRO A 244 4.49 27.21 20.17
CA PRO A 244 3.75 28.28 20.84
C PRO A 244 4.68 29.49 20.89
N PHE A 245 4.22 30.64 20.37
CA PHE A 245 4.94 31.90 20.54
C PHE A 245 5.08 32.15 22.06
N PRO A 246 6.28 32.50 22.54
CA PRO A 246 6.49 32.85 23.94
C PRO A 246 5.69 34.09 24.36
#